data_AF-V4BDQ3-F1
#
_entry.id   AF-V4BDQ3-F1
#
_cell.length_a   1.000
_cell.length_b   1.000
_cell.length_c   1.000
_cell.angle_alpha   90.00
_cell.angle_beta   90.00
_cell.angle_gamma   90.00
#
_symmetry.space_group_name_H-M   'P 1'
#
loop_
_entity.id
_entity.type
_entity.pdbx_description
1 polymer ?
#
loop_
_entity_poly.entity_id
_entity_poly.type
_entity_poly.pdbx_seq_one_letter_code
_entity_poly.pdbx_strand_id
1 'polypeptide(L)'
;DPNFVEDRFRVDRKKLEQMLQDSYDDDEGAEDFFQRIMDETNTQITWPSKLKIGAKSKKDPHIKVIGYPNDVKIAKEKIVAILDTKGNRVTLKMDVSHTEHSHVIGKGGNNIKRVMQETGCHIHFPDSNRGSNVQEKSNQVSIAGQPNGVENARAQIRELLPLVFMFELPMTIPETTTPAIQQIQNTYNVTVSIKQRPRMYVTTVIVRGSVNNAKLVKEATCRLGEQLTGNGSIPVSMQLEIAPQHHLFIIGRGGVNIKQIMQRTGASIHFPDPSTSTPQRKGTVYITGNMDSVAMARQQLIGCLPLVLMFDVKDDIELKQSQISQLMEKLDVYISVKPKPKQPSKSVIVKSIERNATNMYLARLFLLGFDS
;
A
#
# COMPACT_ATOMS: atom_id res chain seq x y z
N ASP A 1 -35.74 12.94 -32.79
CA ASP A 1 -35.09 13.60 -33.95
C ASP A 1 -34.20 12.66 -34.71
N PRO A 2 -34.06 12.83 -36.04
CA PRO A 2 -33.22 11.98 -36.90
C PRO A 2 -31.71 12.07 -36.61
N ASN A 3 -31.29 12.93 -35.68
CA ASN A 3 -29.89 13.10 -35.26
C ASN A 3 -29.57 12.52 -33.87
N PHE A 4 -30.52 11.86 -33.21
CA PHE A 4 -30.26 11.23 -31.92
C PHE A 4 -29.64 9.84 -32.08
N VAL A 5 -28.60 9.60 -31.30
CA VAL A 5 -27.95 8.31 -31.18
C VAL A 5 -28.25 7.70 -29.82
N GLU A 6 -28.32 6.38 -29.80
CA GLU A 6 -28.48 5.58 -28.59
C GLU A 6 -27.17 4.85 -28.30
N ASP A 7 -26.65 5.02 -27.08
CA ASP A 7 -25.51 4.26 -26.58
C ASP A 7 -25.94 3.42 -25.36
N ARG A 8 -25.54 2.15 -25.36
CA ARG A 8 -25.86 1.20 -24.30
C ARG A 8 -24.59 0.53 -23.80
N PHE A 9 -24.29 0.72 -22.53
CA PHE A 9 -23.08 0.18 -21.90
C PHE A 9 -23.38 -0.43 -20.53
N ARG A 10 -22.45 -1.27 -20.05
CA ARG A 10 -22.54 -1.92 -18.74
C ARG A 10 -21.83 -1.11 -17.68
N VAL A 11 -22.33 -1.15 -16.45
CA VAL A 11 -21.70 -0.49 -15.30
C VAL A 11 -21.56 -1.44 -14.11
N ASP A 12 -20.70 -1.11 -13.15
CA ASP A 12 -20.46 -1.97 -12.00
C ASP A 12 -21.72 -2.06 -11.12
N ARG A 13 -22.20 -3.29 -10.96
CA ARG A 13 -23.42 -3.58 -10.20
C ARG A 13 -23.33 -3.11 -8.76
N LYS A 14 -22.20 -3.33 -8.07
CA LYS A 14 -22.09 -2.99 -6.64
C LYS A 14 -22.11 -1.48 -6.44
N LYS A 15 -21.46 -0.73 -7.34
CA LYS A 15 -21.43 0.74 -7.25
C LYS A 15 -22.81 1.34 -7.56
N LEU A 16 -23.51 0.80 -8.55
CA LEU A 16 -24.90 1.20 -8.83
C LEU A 16 -25.86 0.80 -7.70
N GLU A 17 -25.72 -0.39 -7.11
CA GLU A 17 -26.49 -0.81 -5.93
C GLU A 17 -26.24 0.12 -4.73
N GLN A 18 -24.99 0.52 -4.49
CA GLN A 18 -24.63 1.47 -3.43
C GLN A 18 -25.29 2.84 -3.66
N MET A 19 -25.20 3.41 -4.87
CA MET A 19 -25.84 4.70 -5.18
C MET A 19 -27.37 4.67 -5.09
N LEU A 20 -27.98 3.50 -5.30
CA LEU A 20 -29.43 3.29 -5.10
C LEU A 20 -29.81 3.08 -3.63
N GLN A 21 -28.84 2.76 -2.77
CA GLN A 21 -29.04 2.45 -1.35
C GLN A 21 -28.71 3.62 -0.43
N ASP A 22 -27.71 4.44 -0.77
CA ASP A 22 -27.22 5.59 0.01
C ASP A 22 -28.14 6.83 -0.16
N SER A 23 -29.46 6.67 -0.05
CA SER A 23 -30.43 7.77 -0.08
C SER A 23 -30.60 8.49 1.27
N TYR A 24 -29.65 8.34 2.20
CA TYR A 24 -29.82 8.77 3.60
C TYR A 24 -28.66 9.51 4.28
N ASP A 25 -27.48 9.67 3.68
CA ASP A 25 -26.39 10.47 4.28
C ASP A 25 -25.61 11.25 3.19
N ASP A 26 -25.78 12.58 3.16
CA ASP A 26 -24.96 13.68 2.56
C ASP A 26 -24.30 13.54 1.15
N ASP A 27 -24.45 12.42 0.45
CA ASP A 27 -24.02 12.21 -0.95
C ASP A 27 -25.24 12.22 -1.89
N GLU A 28 -25.09 12.80 -3.10
CA GLU A 28 -26.15 12.85 -4.13
C GLU A 28 -26.69 11.45 -4.46
N GLY A 29 -28.01 11.26 -4.32
CA GLY A 29 -28.66 10.00 -4.64
C GLY A 29 -28.53 9.64 -6.12
N ALA A 30 -28.71 8.36 -6.48
CA ALA A 30 -28.64 7.93 -7.88
C ALA A 30 -29.53 8.76 -8.82
N GLU A 31 -30.72 9.16 -8.36
CA GLU A 31 -31.65 9.99 -9.13
C GLU A 31 -31.09 11.38 -9.40
N ASP A 32 -30.60 12.08 -8.37
CA ASP A 32 -29.96 13.40 -8.50
C ASP A 32 -28.72 13.33 -9.40
N PHE A 33 -27.91 12.28 -9.24
CA PHE A 33 -26.73 12.05 -10.07
C PHE A 33 -27.07 11.96 -11.55
N PHE A 34 -28.00 11.09 -11.93
CA PHE A 34 -28.38 10.94 -13.33
C PHE A 34 -29.13 12.16 -13.84
N GLN A 35 -29.98 12.79 -13.01
CA GLN A 35 -30.69 14.02 -13.36
C GLN A 35 -29.73 15.15 -13.69
N ARG A 36 -28.72 15.39 -12.84
CA ARG A 36 -27.67 16.37 -13.11
C ARG A 36 -26.95 16.11 -14.43
N ILE A 37 -26.59 14.85 -14.71
CA ILE A 37 -25.94 14.53 -16.00
C ILE A 37 -26.90 14.78 -17.17
N MET A 38 -28.19 14.40 -17.05
CA MET A 38 -29.20 14.67 -18.07
C MET A 38 -29.32 16.17 -18.35
N ASP A 39 -29.36 16.99 -17.30
CA ASP A 39 -29.47 18.46 -17.40
C ASP A 39 -28.21 19.10 -18.00
N GLU A 40 -27.02 18.65 -17.60
CA GLU A 40 -25.73 19.18 -18.10
C GLU A 40 -25.44 18.78 -19.55
N THR A 41 -25.92 17.61 -19.99
CA THR A 41 -25.62 17.07 -21.31
C THR A 41 -26.80 17.11 -22.27
N ASN A 42 -27.98 17.58 -21.84
CA ASN A 42 -29.21 17.51 -22.63
C ASN A 42 -29.48 16.08 -23.19
N THR A 43 -29.17 15.06 -22.38
CA THR A 43 -29.38 13.64 -22.75
C THR A 43 -30.51 13.03 -21.94
N GLN A 44 -31.09 11.97 -22.47
CA GLN A 44 -32.05 11.13 -21.76
C GLN A 44 -31.37 9.83 -21.32
N ILE A 45 -31.20 9.67 -20.01
CA ILE A 45 -30.53 8.51 -19.40
C ILE A 45 -31.58 7.58 -18.80
N THR A 46 -31.47 6.28 -19.08
CA THR A 46 -32.32 5.24 -18.49
C THR A 46 -31.44 4.21 -17.78
N TRP A 47 -31.67 4.04 -16.48
CA TRP A 47 -30.95 3.10 -15.61
C TRP A 47 -31.93 2.16 -14.88
N PRO A 48 -31.48 0.96 -14.47
CA PRO A 48 -32.31 0.04 -13.69
C PRO A 48 -32.44 0.54 -12.25
N SER A 49 -33.56 1.19 -11.92
CA SER A 49 -33.86 1.72 -10.58
C SER A 49 -34.21 0.65 -9.52
N LYS A 50 -34.57 -0.56 -9.96
CA LYS A 50 -34.89 -1.70 -9.08
C LYS A 50 -33.98 -2.88 -9.37
N LEU A 51 -32.78 -2.85 -8.81
CA LEU A 51 -31.92 -4.03 -8.76
C LEU A 51 -32.39 -4.94 -7.61
N LYS A 52 -32.46 -6.25 -7.86
CA LYS A 52 -32.69 -7.22 -6.78
C LYS A 52 -31.46 -7.28 -5.89
N ILE A 53 -31.46 -6.47 -4.84
CA ILE A 53 -30.39 -6.36 -3.83
C ILE A 53 -30.15 -7.76 -3.24
N GLY A 54 -28.90 -8.22 -3.26
CA GLY A 54 -28.51 -9.55 -2.75
C GLY A 54 -28.70 -10.74 -3.68
N ALA A 55 -29.20 -10.54 -4.92
CA ALA A 55 -29.26 -11.63 -5.91
C ALA A 55 -27.85 -11.98 -6.43
N LYS A 56 -27.47 -13.27 -6.42
CA LYS A 56 -26.21 -13.82 -6.98
C LYS A 56 -26.06 -13.67 -8.51
N SER A 57 -26.83 -12.79 -9.17
CA SER A 57 -26.70 -12.56 -10.60
C SER A 57 -25.43 -11.74 -10.87
N LYS A 58 -24.42 -12.42 -11.44
CA LYS A 58 -23.12 -11.86 -11.83
C LYS A 58 -23.17 -10.93 -13.07
N LYS A 59 -24.35 -10.64 -13.63
CA LYS A 59 -24.46 -9.80 -14.83
C LYS A 59 -24.53 -8.34 -14.44
N ASP A 60 -23.61 -7.56 -14.99
CA ASP A 60 -23.58 -6.10 -14.82
C ASP A 60 -24.83 -5.44 -15.44
N PRO A 61 -25.44 -4.46 -14.76
CA PRO A 61 -26.57 -3.68 -15.28
C PRO A 61 -26.16 -2.89 -16.52
N HIS A 62 -27.15 -2.64 -17.40
CA HIS A 62 -26.94 -1.80 -18.58
C HIS A 62 -27.62 -0.44 -18.35
N ILE A 63 -26.92 0.61 -18.72
CA ILE A 63 -27.45 1.98 -18.81
C ILE A 63 -27.61 2.32 -20.28
N LYS A 64 -28.69 3.04 -20.61
CA LYS A 64 -29.00 3.53 -21.94
C LYS A 64 -28.98 5.05 -21.91
N VAL A 65 -28.29 5.66 -22.85
CA VAL A 65 -28.19 7.12 -23.02
C VAL A 65 -28.62 7.46 -24.43
N ILE A 66 -29.54 8.42 -24.56
CA ILE A 66 -30.08 8.88 -25.85
C ILE A 66 -29.91 10.39 -25.95
N GLY A 67 -29.44 10.89 -27.08
CA GLY A 67 -29.25 12.32 -27.32
C GLY A 67 -28.38 12.58 -28.54
N TYR A 68 -27.82 13.78 -28.67
CA TYR A 68 -26.87 14.08 -29.75
C TYR A 68 -25.55 13.33 -29.57
N PRO A 69 -24.81 13.00 -30.65
CA PRO A 69 -23.60 12.18 -30.59
C PRO A 69 -22.51 12.67 -29.63
N ASN A 70 -22.25 13.97 -29.61
CA ASN A 70 -21.25 14.56 -28.70
C ASN A 70 -21.72 14.53 -27.24
N ASP A 71 -22.99 14.84 -27.02
CA ASP A 71 -23.60 14.88 -25.69
C ASP A 71 -23.70 13.49 -25.07
N VAL A 72 -24.09 12.48 -25.86
CA VAL A 72 -24.13 11.07 -25.46
C VAL A 72 -22.73 10.59 -25.09
N LYS A 73 -21.69 11.02 -25.82
CA LYS A 73 -20.30 10.69 -25.50
C LYS A 73 -19.88 11.29 -24.15
N ILE A 74 -20.17 12.57 -23.91
CA ILE A 74 -19.85 13.26 -22.64
C ILE A 74 -20.64 12.64 -21.47
N ALA A 75 -21.93 12.40 -21.65
CA ALA A 75 -22.79 11.76 -20.65
C ALA A 75 -22.29 10.36 -20.31
N LYS A 76 -21.94 9.56 -21.32
CA LYS A 76 -21.34 8.24 -21.12
C LYS A 76 -20.02 8.33 -20.36
N GLU A 77 -19.13 9.25 -20.71
CA GLU A 77 -17.85 9.43 -19.99
C GLU A 77 -18.08 9.79 -18.51
N LYS A 78 -19.01 10.71 -18.20
CA LYS A 78 -19.37 11.07 -16.82
C LYS A 78 -19.99 9.89 -16.04
N ILE A 79 -20.91 9.15 -16.66
CA ILE A 79 -21.54 7.98 -16.04
C ILE A 79 -20.52 6.87 -15.80
N VAL A 80 -19.69 6.56 -16.81
CA VAL A 80 -18.65 5.52 -16.72
C VAL A 80 -17.58 5.91 -15.70
N ALA A 81 -17.20 7.19 -15.59
CA ALA A 81 -16.23 7.63 -14.58
C ALA A 81 -16.65 7.30 -13.14
N ILE A 82 -17.96 7.33 -12.86
CA ILE A 82 -18.51 7.12 -11.52
C ILE A 82 -19.00 5.67 -11.32
N LEU A 83 -19.63 5.07 -12.35
CA LEU A 83 -20.27 3.76 -12.25
C LEU A 83 -19.47 2.61 -12.86
N ASP A 84 -18.52 2.87 -13.77
CA ASP A 84 -17.62 1.83 -14.28
C ASP A 84 -16.30 1.83 -13.51
N THR A 85 -16.27 1.05 -12.42
CA THR A 85 -15.04 0.80 -11.70
C THR A 85 -14.12 -0.19 -12.42
N LYS A 86 -14.53 -0.84 -13.52
CA LYS A 86 -13.70 -1.87 -14.18
C LYS A 86 -12.66 -1.30 -15.12
N GLY A 87 -12.97 -0.21 -15.82
CA GLY A 87 -12.03 0.47 -16.72
C GLY A 87 -10.89 1.21 -16.00
N ASN A 88 -11.16 1.76 -14.81
CA ASN A 88 -10.19 2.58 -14.06
C ASN A 88 -9.41 1.80 -12.99
N ARG A 89 -9.62 0.48 -12.90
CA ARG A 89 -9.00 -0.36 -11.87
C ARG A 89 -7.51 -0.55 -12.09
N VAL A 90 -6.78 -0.51 -10.99
CA VAL A 90 -5.34 -0.78 -10.96
C VAL A 90 -5.05 -1.91 -9.96
N THR A 91 -3.97 -2.63 -10.21
CA THR A 91 -3.42 -3.60 -9.28
C THR A 91 -2.01 -3.18 -8.90
N LEU A 92 -1.79 -2.90 -7.63
CA LEU A 92 -0.48 -2.60 -7.07
C LEU A 92 0.07 -3.83 -6.35
N LYS A 93 1.35 -4.11 -6.54
CA LYS A 93 2.09 -5.14 -5.82
C LYS A 93 3.21 -4.48 -5.03
N MET A 94 3.26 -4.78 -3.74
CA MET A 94 4.26 -4.26 -2.80
C MET A 94 4.92 -5.39 -2.01
N ASP A 95 6.13 -5.15 -1.53
CA ASP A 95 6.86 -6.10 -0.67
C ASP A 95 6.58 -5.83 0.81
N VAL A 96 6.05 -6.83 1.50
CA VAL A 96 5.84 -6.86 2.95
C VAL A 96 6.32 -8.21 3.45
N SER A 97 7.16 -8.22 4.49
CA SER A 97 7.69 -9.46 5.04
C SER A 97 6.57 -10.42 5.46
N HIS A 98 6.67 -11.69 5.08
CA HIS A 98 5.72 -12.72 5.50
C HIS A 98 5.60 -12.86 7.03
N THR A 99 6.64 -12.48 7.79
CA THR A 99 6.61 -12.45 9.26
C THR A 99 5.67 -11.36 9.81
N GLU A 100 5.37 -10.34 9.02
CA GLU A 100 4.55 -9.20 9.38
C GLU A 100 3.10 -9.33 8.87
N HIS A 101 2.83 -10.24 7.92
CA HIS A 101 1.49 -10.44 7.35
C HIS A 101 0.43 -10.67 8.43
N SER A 102 0.72 -11.53 9.42
CA SER A 102 -0.21 -11.82 10.52
C SER A 102 -0.59 -10.59 11.35
N HIS A 103 0.34 -9.64 11.51
CA HIS A 103 0.12 -8.41 12.26
C HIS A 103 -0.75 -7.43 11.47
N VAL A 104 -0.51 -7.30 10.16
CA VAL A 104 -1.30 -6.45 9.27
C VAL A 104 -2.72 -7.01 9.09
N ILE A 105 -2.85 -8.33 8.91
CA ILE A 105 -4.14 -9.02 8.77
C ILE A 105 -4.97 -8.88 10.05
N GLY A 106 -4.32 -9.02 11.21
CA GLY A 106 -4.95 -8.94 12.53
C GLY A 106 -5.76 -10.18 12.89
N LYS A 107 -6.24 -10.24 14.13
CA LYS A 107 -7.07 -11.36 14.63
C LYS A 107 -8.33 -11.51 13.77
N GLY A 108 -8.55 -12.71 13.21
CA GLY A 108 -9.70 -12.99 12.33
C GLY A 108 -9.72 -12.23 10.99
N GLY A 109 -8.62 -11.57 10.63
CA GLY A 109 -8.56 -10.71 9.44
C GLY A 109 -9.29 -9.38 9.61
N ASN A 110 -9.65 -8.97 10.83
CA ASN A 110 -10.49 -7.79 11.06
C ASN A 110 -9.78 -6.49 10.65
N ASN A 111 -8.47 -6.38 10.89
CA ASN A 111 -7.72 -5.18 10.51
C ASN A 111 -7.72 -5.02 9.00
N ILE A 112 -7.35 -6.06 8.25
CA ILE A 112 -7.31 -5.96 6.79
C ILE A 112 -8.69 -5.84 6.16
N LYS A 113 -9.72 -6.49 6.72
CA LYS A 113 -11.11 -6.32 6.25
C LYS A 113 -11.57 -4.87 6.38
N ARG A 114 -11.21 -4.20 7.48
CA ARG A 114 -11.46 -2.77 7.68
C ARG A 114 -10.78 -1.93 6.59
N VAL A 115 -9.48 -2.16 6.37
CA VAL A 115 -8.73 -1.48 5.29
C VAL A 115 -9.40 -1.69 3.93
N MET A 116 -9.79 -2.93 3.60
CA MET A 116 -10.48 -3.25 2.33
C MET A 116 -11.83 -2.52 2.20
N GLN A 117 -12.59 -2.41 3.30
CA GLN A 117 -13.88 -1.72 3.32
C GLN A 117 -13.72 -0.21 3.15
N GLU A 118 -12.83 0.42 3.93
CA GLU A 118 -12.58 1.86 3.92
C GLU A 118 -12.00 2.33 2.57
N THR A 119 -11.13 1.52 1.96
CA THR A 119 -10.45 1.89 0.71
C THR A 119 -11.17 1.39 -0.54
N GLY A 120 -12.23 0.60 -0.39
CA GLY A 120 -12.92 -0.07 -1.50
C GLY A 120 -12.02 -1.02 -2.31
N CYS A 121 -10.88 -1.42 -1.76
CA CYS A 121 -9.86 -2.23 -2.44
C CYS A 121 -9.94 -3.70 -2.05
N HIS A 122 -9.49 -4.56 -2.94
CA HIS A 122 -9.32 -5.98 -2.67
C HIS A 122 -7.85 -6.28 -2.43
N ILE A 123 -7.49 -6.65 -1.19
CA ILE A 123 -6.11 -6.92 -0.79
C ILE A 123 -5.91 -8.43 -0.64
N HIS A 124 -4.86 -8.96 -1.24
CA HIS A 124 -4.51 -10.37 -1.20
C HIS A 124 -3.08 -10.56 -0.70
N PHE A 125 -2.95 -11.31 0.39
CA PHE A 125 -1.67 -11.77 0.92
C PHE A 125 -1.32 -13.14 0.33
N PRO A 126 -0.06 -13.40 0.00
CA PRO A 126 0.35 -14.69 -0.52
C PRO A 126 0.16 -15.77 0.57
N ASP A 127 -0.43 -16.90 0.17
CA ASP A 127 -0.72 -17.98 1.10
C ASP A 127 0.58 -18.68 1.52
N SER A 128 0.95 -18.54 2.79
CA SER A 128 2.14 -19.18 3.38
C SER A 128 2.04 -20.71 3.43
N ASN A 129 0.87 -21.30 3.18
CA ASN A 129 0.61 -22.74 3.35
C ASN A 129 0.39 -23.51 2.03
N ARG A 130 0.45 -22.84 0.86
CA ARG A 130 0.21 -23.50 -0.46
C ARG A 130 1.45 -24.08 -1.14
N GLY A 131 2.64 -23.89 -0.58
CA GLY A 131 3.89 -24.45 -1.11
C GLY A 131 4.48 -25.52 -0.20
N SER A 132 4.79 -26.68 -0.75
CA SER A 132 5.47 -27.80 -0.06
C SER A 132 6.93 -27.51 0.32
N ASN A 133 7.49 -26.36 -0.10
CA ASN A 133 8.82 -25.91 0.28
C ASN A 133 8.76 -24.73 1.26
N VAL A 134 9.20 -24.97 2.49
CA VAL A 134 9.27 -24.02 3.61
C VAL A 134 10.17 -22.80 3.31
N GLN A 135 10.97 -22.84 2.25
CA GLN A 135 12.04 -21.88 1.96
C GLN A 135 11.66 -20.68 1.07
N GLU A 136 10.48 -20.64 0.45
CA GLU A 136 10.10 -19.53 -0.45
C GLU A 136 8.69 -19.00 -0.15
N LYS A 137 8.45 -18.57 1.09
CA LYS A 137 7.26 -17.78 1.40
C LYS A 137 7.37 -16.42 0.69
N SER A 138 6.39 -16.11 -0.16
CA SER A 138 6.38 -14.84 -0.90
C SER A 138 6.06 -13.66 0.02
N ASN A 139 6.76 -12.55 -0.17
CA ASN A 139 6.51 -11.27 0.49
C ASN A 139 5.55 -10.36 -0.31
N GLN A 140 5.11 -10.79 -1.49
CA GLN A 140 4.37 -9.93 -2.41
C GLN A 140 2.88 -9.84 -2.06
N VAL A 141 2.47 -8.68 -1.53
CA VAL A 141 1.07 -8.33 -1.28
C VAL A 141 0.48 -7.62 -2.50
N SER A 142 -0.73 -8.01 -2.90
CA SER A 142 -1.44 -7.44 -4.05
C SER A 142 -2.65 -6.63 -3.60
N ILE A 143 -2.81 -5.41 -4.10
CA ILE A 143 -3.90 -4.49 -3.79
C ILE A 143 -4.59 -4.13 -5.11
N ALA A 144 -5.88 -4.42 -5.26
CA ALA A 144 -6.61 -4.17 -6.50
C ALA A 144 -7.87 -3.33 -6.27
N GLY A 145 -7.96 -2.17 -6.92
CA GLY A 145 -9.03 -1.20 -6.68
C GLY A 145 -8.90 0.04 -7.56
N GLN A 146 -9.55 1.13 -7.15
CA GLN A 146 -9.35 2.44 -7.78
C GLN A 146 -7.96 3.00 -7.42
N PRO A 147 -7.33 3.84 -8.27
CA PRO A 147 -5.98 4.36 -8.02
C PRO A 147 -5.82 5.02 -6.64
N ASN A 148 -6.75 5.90 -6.27
CA ASN A 148 -6.72 6.60 -4.98
C ASN A 148 -6.90 5.63 -3.81
N GLY A 149 -7.86 4.71 -3.92
CA GLY A 149 -8.09 3.68 -2.89
C GLY A 149 -6.89 2.75 -2.73
N VAL A 150 -6.22 2.39 -3.83
CA VAL A 150 -5.05 1.51 -3.82
C VAL A 150 -3.86 2.19 -3.14
N GLU A 151 -3.65 3.48 -3.38
CA GLU A 151 -2.62 4.26 -2.71
C GLU A 151 -2.91 4.44 -1.21
N ASN A 152 -4.16 4.75 -0.86
CA ASN A 152 -4.58 4.83 0.54
C ASN A 152 -4.41 3.48 1.25
N ALA A 153 -4.78 2.37 0.60
CA ALA A 153 -4.60 1.02 1.14
C ALA A 153 -3.11 0.69 1.33
N ARG A 154 -2.23 1.08 0.40
CA ARG A 154 -0.78 0.92 0.54
C ARG A 154 -0.26 1.65 1.78
N ALA A 155 -0.66 2.92 1.96
CA ALA A 155 -0.28 3.72 3.12
C ALA A 155 -0.78 3.09 4.44
N GLN A 156 -2.05 2.72 4.52
CA GLN A 156 -2.62 2.07 5.71
C GLN A 156 -1.93 0.73 6.04
N ILE A 157 -1.58 -0.08 5.03
CA ILE A 157 -0.80 -1.31 5.26
C ILE A 157 0.56 -1.00 5.87
N ARG A 158 1.28 0.02 5.39
CA ARG A 158 2.58 0.44 5.94
C ARG A 158 2.46 0.95 7.38
N GLU A 159 1.35 1.62 7.73
CA GLU A 159 1.06 2.11 9.07
C GLU A 159 0.73 0.99 10.07
N LEU A 160 0.12 -0.09 9.60
CA LEU A 160 -0.18 -1.28 10.41
C LEU A 160 1.04 -2.17 10.67
N LEU A 161 2.16 -1.93 9.98
CA LEU A 161 3.39 -2.69 10.22
C LEU A 161 3.91 -2.47 11.65
N PRO A 162 4.51 -3.51 12.26
CA PRO A 162 5.12 -3.36 13.57
C PRO A 162 6.29 -2.38 13.52
N LEU A 163 6.41 -1.58 14.57
CA LEU A 163 7.55 -0.72 14.84
C LEU A 163 8.21 -1.20 16.12
N VAL A 164 9.49 -1.58 16.06
CA VAL A 164 10.22 -2.15 17.20
C VAL A 164 11.52 -1.40 17.42
N PHE A 165 11.69 -0.83 18.61
CA PHE A 165 12.98 -0.33 19.08
C PHE A 165 13.55 -1.28 20.13
N MET A 166 14.86 -1.49 20.07
CA MET A 166 15.58 -2.32 21.02
C MET A 166 16.76 -1.54 21.57
N PHE A 167 16.96 -1.53 22.88
CA PHE A 167 18.17 -0.95 23.47
C PHE A 167 18.78 -1.91 24.47
N GLU A 168 20.08 -1.82 24.63
CA GLU A 168 20.86 -2.71 25.50
C GLU A 168 21.33 -1.95 26.73
N LEU A 169 21.23 -2.62 27.89
CA LEU A 169 21.63 -2.10 29.18
C LEU A 169 22.70 -3.01 29.80
N PRO A 170 23.80 -2.47 30.35
CA PRO A 170 24.85 -3.25 31.02
C PRO A 170 24.46 -3.58 32.48
N MET A 171 23.19 -3.92 32.71
CA MET A 171 22.65 -4.21 34.03
C MET A 171 21.47 -5.16 33.93
N THR A 172 21.19 -5.92 34.99
CA THR A 172 19.94 -6.65 35.16
C THR A 172 18.87 -5.69 35.67
N ILE A 173 17.70 -5.69 35.02
CA ILE A 173 16.56 -4.90 35.46
C ILE A 173 15.93 -5.60 36.68
N PRO A 174 15.83 -4.94 37.86
CA PRO A 174 15.19 -5.50 39.03
C PRO A 174 13.69 -5.79 38.77
N GLU A 175 13.14 -6.82 39.41
CA GLU A 175 11.71 -7.13 39.32
C GLU A 175 10.83 -5.98 39.84
N THR A 176 11.36 -5.13 40.74
CA THR A 176 10.66 -3.96 41.27
C THR A 176 10.34 -2.89 40.23
N THR A 177 11.01 -2.90 39.06
CA THR A 177 10.73 -1.97 37.96
C THR A 177 9.58 -2.42 37.07
N THR A 178 9.10 -3.66 37.24
CA THR A 178 8.00 -4.21 36.43
C THR A 178 6.68 -3.44 36.49
N PRO A 179 6.24 -2.85 37.63
CA PRO A 179 4.98 -2.08 37.67
C PRO A 179 5.08 -0.77 36.87
N ALA A 180 6.24 -0.11 36.91
CA ALA A 180 6.49 1.12 36.15
C ALA A 180 6.48 0.83 34.63
N ILE A 181 7.07 -0.29 34.22
CA ILE A 181 7.04 -0.75 32.82
C ILE A 181 5.60 -1.04 32.39
N GLN A 182 4.80 -1.72 33.22
CA GLN A 182 3.38 -1.98 32.91
C GLN A 182 2.56 -0.70 32.80
N GLN A 183 2.82 0.30 33.65
CA GLN A 183 2.19 1.63 33.53
C GLN A 183 2.51 2.26 32.16
N ILE A 184 3.79 2.29 31.77
CA ILE A 184 4.20 2.82 30.46
C ILE A 184 3.57 2.03 29.30
N GLN A 185 3.51 0.69 29.39
CA GLN A 185 2.87 -0.14 28.38
C GLN A 185 1.39 0.24 28.17
N ASN A 186 0.66 0.44 29.26
CA ASN A 186 -0.76 0.80 29.23
C ASN A 186 -0.97 2.25 28.74
N THR A 187 -0.17 3.20 29.24
CA THR A 187 -0.29 4.62 28.89
C THR A 187 -0.02 4.87 27.41
N TYR A 188 0.99 4.23 26.83
CA TYR A 188 1.42 4.48 25.45
C TYR A 188 0.93 3.41 24.46
N ASN A 189 0.16 2.42 24.92
CA ASN A 189 -0.33 1.30 24.12
C ASN A 189 0.81 0.56 23.37
N VAL A 190 1.87 0.23 24.11
CA VAL A 190 3.05 -0.48 23.60
C VAL A 190 3.27 -1.79 24.35
N THR A 191 3.91 -2.75 23.68
CA THR A 191 4.35 -4.00 24.30
C THR A 191 5.84 -3.94 24.58
N VAL A 192 6.24 -4.10 25.84
CA VAL A 192 7.65 -4.14 26.25
C VAL A 192 8.01 -5.58 26.60
N SER A 193 9.14 -6.06 26.07
CA SER A 193 9.69 -7.37 26.38
C SER A 193 11.16 -7.22 26.77
N ILE A 194 11.54 -7.81 27.90
CA ILE A 194 12.92 -7.78 28.39
C ILE A 194 13.54 -9.14 28.14
N LYS A 195 14.69 -9.16 27.45
CA LYS A 195 15.51 -10.35 27.24
C LYS A 195 16.85 -10.18 27.94
N GLN A 196 17.01 -10.86 29.06
CA GLN A 196 18.29 -10.90 29.78
C GLN A 196 19.20 -11.96 29.16
N ARG A 197 20.47 -11.62 28.91
CA ARG A 197 21.50 -12.59 28.51
C ARG A 197 22.49 -12.77 29.67
N PRO A 198 22.28 -13.74 30.57
CA PRO A 198 23.05 -13.89 31.80
C PRO A 198 24.56 -14.06 31.55
N ARG A 199 24.93 -14.71 30.45
CA ARG A 199 26.34 -14.95 30.08
C ARG A 199 27.11 -13.68 29.72
N MET A 200 26.43 -12.61 29.33
CA MET A 200 27.05 -11.37 28.83
C MET A 200 26.79 -10.15 29.72
N TYR A 201 26.02 -10.30 30.80
CA TYR A 201 25.55 -9.19 31.66
C TYR A 201 24.85 -8.05 30.89
N VAL A 202 24.24 -8.38 29.74
CA VAL A 202 23.49 -7.43 28.91
C VAL A 202 22.01 -7.77 28.96
N THR A 203 21.19 -6.76 29.24
CA THR A 203 19.74 -6.84 29.13
C THR A 203 19.27 -6.08 27.90
N THR A 204 18.59 -6.75 26.98
CA THR A 204 17.95 -6.11 25.83
C THR A 204 16.49 -5.81 26.15
N VAL A 205 16.12 -4.55 26.12
CA VAL A 205 14.73 -4.09 26.23
C VAL A 205 14.18 -3.93 24.81
N ILE A 206 13.02 -4.52 24.54
CA ILE A 206 12.36 -4.52 23.23
C ILE A 206 11.02 -3.82 23.39
N VAL A 207 10.88 -2.65 22.78
CA VAL A 207 9.64 -1.86 22.76
C VAL A 207 8.97 -2.05 21.39
N ARG A 208 7.79 -2.67 21.38
CA ARG A 208 7.01 -2.99 20.17
C ARG A 208 5.71 -2.20 20.15
N GLY A 209 5.45 -1.53 19.05
CA GLY A 209 4.17 -0.93 18.70
C GLY A 209 3.89 -1.06 17.20
N SER A 210 3.13 -0.11 16.65
CA SER A 210 2.85 0.01 15.22
C SER A 210 3.44 1.30 14.65
N VAL A 211 3.60 1.36 13.33
CA VAL A 211 4.03 2.59 12.64
C VAL A 211 3.00 3.71 12.82
N ASN A 212 1.70 3.40 12.85
CA ASN A 212 0.64 4.37 13.16
C ASN A 212 0.90 5.08 14.52
N ASN A 213 1.34 4.33 15.53
CA ASN A 213 1.62 4.86 16.86
C ASN A 213 3.10 5.25 17.06
N ALA A 214 3.85 5.55 16.00
CA ALA A 214 5.29 5.77 16.08
C ALA A 214 5.71 6.85 17.10
N LYS A 215 4.92 7.93 17.24
CA LYS A 215 5.18 8.98 18.23
C LYS A 215 5.16 8.43 19.66
N LEU A 216 4.09 7.72 20.02
CA LEU A 216 3.92 7.10 21.33
C LEU A 216 4.99 6.03 21.59
N VAL A 217 5.38 5.27 20.57
CA VAL A 217 6.46 4.27 20.69
C VAL A 217 7.80 4.93 21.00
N LYS A 218 8.11 6.07 20.36
CA LYS A 218 9.33 6.84 20.65
C LYS A 218 9.30 7.41 22.07
N GLU A 219 8.18 8.02 22.48
CA GLU A 219 8.01 8.56 23.83
C GLU A 219 8.12 7.47 24.89
N ALA A 220 7.48 6.32 24.70
CA ALA A 220 7.59 5.17 25.60
C ALA A 220 9.03 4.65 25.69
N THR A 221 9.75 4.59 24.57
CA THR A 221 11.16 4.17 24.54
C THR A 221 12.05 5.16 25.30
N CYS A 222 11.83 6.46 25.11
CA CYS A 222 12.52 7.53 25.84
C CYS A 222 12.27 7.44 27.35
N ARG A 223 11.00 7.30 27.77
CA ARG A 223 10.59 7.17 29.17
C ARG A 223 11.15 5.93 29.84
N LEU A 224 11.14 4.79 29.14
CA LEU A 224 11.77 3.56 29.64
C LEU A 224 13.28 3.74 29.77
N GLY A 225 13.91 4.43 28.82
CA GLY A 225 15.33 4.74 28.89
C GLY A 225 15.68 5.60 30.09
N GLU A 226 14.93 6.68 30.32
CA GLU A 226 15.07 7.58 31.45
C GLU A 226 14.89 6.85 32.78
N GLN A 227 13.84 6.03 32.92
CA GLN A 227 13.59 5.27 34.15
C GLN A 227 14.66 4.20 34.43
N LEU A 228 15.23 3.57 33.40
CA LEU A 228 16.17 2.47 33.57
C LEU A 228 17.63 2.92 33.67
N THR A 229 17.98 4.05 33.07
CA THR A 229 19.38 4.52 32.98
C THR A 229 19.63 5.90 33.58
N GLY A 230 18.57 6.64 33.93
CA GLY A 230 18.66 8.06 34.27
C GLY A 230 18.92 8.97 33.05
N ASN A 231 19.08 8.41 31.85
CA ASN A 231 19.34 9.15 30.62
C ASN A 231 18.18 8.96 29.63
N GLY A 232 17.59 10.06 29.16
CA GLY A 232 16.53 10.03 28.14
C GLY A 232 17.02 9.77 26.72
N SER A 233 18.34 9.79 26.48
CA SER A 233 18.95 9.57 25.16
C SER A 233 19.81 8.31 25.17
N ILE A 234 19.21 7.20 24.75
CA ILE A 234 19.88 5.89 24.65
C ILE A 234 20.00 5.51 23.16
N PRO A 235 21.14 4.97 22.71
CA PRO A 235 21.23 4.38 21.38
C PRO A 235 20.26 3.21 21.27
N VAL A 236 19.44 3.25 20.23
CA VAL A 236 18.49 2.19 19.90
C VAL A 236 18.94 1.42 18.67
N SER A 237 18.43 0.21 18.56
CA SER A 237 18.61 -0.69 17.45
C SER A 237 17.25 -1.17 16.95
N MET A 238 17.16 -1.49 15.68
CA MET A 238 15.96 -1.98 15.02
C MET A 238 16.34 -3.09 14.04
N GLN A 239 15.45 -4.06 13.91
CA GLN A 239 15.55 -5.12 12.90
C GLN A 239 14.47 -4.86 11.84
N LEU A 240 14.87 -4.86 10.58
CA LEU A 240 13.97 -4.74 9.43
C LEU A 240 14.14 -5.97 8.54
N GLU A 241 13.04 -6.67 8.28
CA GLU A 241 13.05 -7.83 7.38
C GLU A 241 12.92 -7.37 5.92
N ILE A 242 13.94 -7.63 5.12
CA ILE A 242 13.96 -7.35 3.69
C ILE A 242 14.33 -8.64 2.95
N ALA A 243 13.57 -9.00 1.92
CA ALA A 243 13.91 -10.17 1.11
C ALA A 243 15.36 -10.07 0.57
N PRO A 244 16.19 -11.12 0.71
CA PRO A 244 17.62 -11.08 0.32
C PRO A 244 17.86 -10.62 -1.12
N GLN A 245 16.94 -10.96 -2.02
CA GLN A 245 16.95 -10.54 -3.43
C GLN A 245 16.93 -9.02 -3.64
N HIS A 246 16.48 -8.24 -2.66
CA HIS A 246 16.43 -6.77 -2.71
C HIS A 246 17.64 -6.11 -2.06
N HIS A 247 18.49 -6.83 -1.32
CA HIS A 247 19.63 -6.24 -0.61
C HIS A 247 20.61 -5.55 -1.56
N LEU A 248 21.02 -6.21 -2.65
CA LEU A 248 21.96 -5.64 -3.62
C LEU A 248 21.41 -4.35 -4.27
N PHE A 249 20.11 -4.31 -4.52
CA PHE A 249 19.45 -3.15 -5.11
C PHE A 249 19.42 -1.98 -4.11
N ILE A 250 19.12 -2.24 -2.84
CA ILE A 250 19.10 -1.22 -1.78
C ILE A 250 20.50 -0.73 -1.42
N ILE A 251 21.49 -1.63 -1.37
CA ILE A 251 22.90 -1.29 -1.13
C ILE A 251 23.42 -0.39 -2.26
N GLY A 252 23.02 -0.70 -3.50
CA GLY A 252 23.45 0.00 -4.70
C GLY A 252 24.85 -0.41 -5.15
N ARG A 253 25.23 0.01 -6.37
CA ARG A 253 26.56 -0.27 -6.92
C ARG A 253 27.65 0.30 -6.00
N GLY A 254 28.58 -0.54 -5.56
CA GLY A 254 29.66 -0.15 -4.64
C GLY A 254 29.21 0.33 -3.25
N GLY A 255 27.95 0.07 -2.86
CA GLY A 255 27.38 0.53 -1.59
C GLY A 255 27.08 2.03 -1.53
N VAL A 256 27.04 2.73 -2.68
CA VAL A 256 26.84 4.18 -2.71
C VAL A 256 25.49 4.58 -2.13
N ASN A 257 24.41 3.86 -2.47
CA ASN A 257 23.06 4.20 -2.00
C ASN A 257 22.94 4.01 -0.49
N ILE A 258 23.45 2.90 0.06
CA ILE A 258 23.40 2.69 1.51
C ILE A 258 24.28 3.68 2.27
N LYS A 259 25.47 4.02 1.75
CA LYS A 259 26.33 5.05 2.35
C LYS A 259 25.64 6.41 2.38
N GLN A 260 24.92 6.79 1.31
CA GLN A 260 24.12 8.01 1.28
C GLN A 260 22.97 7.97 2.31
N ILE A 261 22.29 6.84 2.47
CA ILE A 261 21.23 6.68 3.49
C ILE A 261 21.83 6.82 4.89
N MET A 262 22.96 6.18 5.18
CA MET A 262 23.66 6.29 6.46
C MET A 262 24.12 7.73 6.73
N GLN A 263 24.69 8.41 5.73
CA GLN A 263 25.13 9.81 5.84
C GLN A 263 23.95 10.77 6.10
N ARG A 264 22.82 10.58 5.42
CA ARG A 264 21.63 11.44 5.56
C ARG A 264 20.90 11.23 6.89
N THR A 265 20.89 10.01 7.39
CA THR A 265 20.12 9.66 8.59
C THR A 265 20.95 9.69 9.86
N GLY A 266 22.27 9.58 9.75
CA GLY A 266 23.19 9.41 10.87
C GLY A 266 23.11 8.03 11.55
N ALA A 267 22.34 7.10 10.99
CA ALA A 267 22.23 5.73 11.50
C ALA A 267 23.32 4.84 10.91
N SER A 268 23.74 3.84 11.68
CA SER A 268 24.56 2.73 11.19
C SER A 268 23.65 1.60 10.70
N ILE A 269 23.87 1.14 9.46
CA ILE A 269 23.05 0.09 8.85
C ILE A 269 23.96 -1.07 8.45
N HIS A 270 23.62 -2.26 8.93
CA HIS A 270 24.37 -3.48 8.66
C HIS A 270 23.47 -4.52 8.01
N PHE A 271 23.83 -4.93 6.79
CA PHE A 271 23.19 -6.03 6.09
C PHE A 271 23.87 -7.35 6.49
N PRO A 272 23.10 -8.42 6.73
CA PRO A 272 23.67 -9.72 7.06
C PRO A 272 24.42 -10.27 5.86
N ASP A 273 25.64 -10.76 6.08
CA ASP A 273 26.41 -11.38 5.01
C ASP A 273 25.75 -12.72 4.61
N PRO A 274 25.48 -12.95 3.31
CA PRO A 274 24.88 -14.20 2.82
C PRO A 274 25.70 -15.46 3.14
N SER A 275 26.99 -15.32 3.48
CA SER A 275 27.90 -16.43 3.82
C SER A 275 27.90 -16.80 5.31
N THR A 276 27.61 -15.85 6.22
CA THR A 276 27.70 -16.06 7.69
C THR A 276 26.34 -16.10 8.40
N SER A 277 25.26 -15.73 7.71
CA SER A 277 23.92 -15.68 8.29
C SER A 277 23.20 -17.04 8.24
N THR A 278 22.59 -17.44 9.35
CA THR A 278 21.71 -18.62 9.38
C THR A 278 20.56 -18.44 8.37
N PRO A 279 20.02 -19.52 7.78
CA PRO A 279 18.97 -19.43 6.75
C PRO A 279 17.77 -18.56 7.14
N GLN A 280 17.48 -18.46 8.44
CA GLN A 280 16.40 -17.67 9.02
C GLN A 280 16.70 -16.17 9.17
N ARG A 281 17.97 -15.73 9.09
CA ARG A 281 18.40 -14.33 9.25
C ARG A 281 18.98 -13.70 8.00
N LYS A 282 18.94 -14.40 6.86
CA LYS A 282 19.47 -13.90 5.58
C LYS A 282 18.80 -12.60 5.11
N GLY A 283 17.59 -12.29 5.59
CA GLY A 283 16.84 -11.07 5.25
C GLY A 283 16.88 -9.95 6.29
N THR A 284 17.39 -10.20 7.50
CA THR A 284 17.27 -9.27 8.62
C THR A 284 18.34 -8.17 8.58
N VAL A 285 17.94 -6.95 8.24
CA VAL A 285 18.81 -5.77 8.26
C VAL A 285 18.81 -5.14 9.65
N TYR A 286 20.00 -4.82 10.17
CA TYR A 286 20.17 -4.20 11.48
C TYR A 286 20.45 -2.71 11.32
N ILE A 287 19.70 -1.89 12.05
CA ILE A 287 19.83 -0.43 12.04
C ILE A 287 20.12 0.01 13.48
N THR A 288 21.16 0.80 13.71
CA THR A 288 21.53 1.30 15.05
C THR A 288 21.79 2.81 15.02
N GLY A 289 21.49 3.49 16.13
CA GLY A 289 21.68 4.94 16.27
C GLY A 289 20.65 5.56 17.21
N ASN A 290 20.39 6.86 17.07
CA ASN A 290 19.35 7.54 17.83
C ASN A 290 17.95 7.17 17.30
N MET A 291 16.90 7.36 18.11
CA MET A 291 15.52 6.98 17.74
C MET A 291 15.05 7.59 16.41
N ASP A 292 15.36 8.86 16.17
CA ASP A 292 14.99 9.54 14.92
C ASP A 292 15.83 9.04 13.74
N SER A 293 17.15 8.90 13.91
CA SER A 293 18.05 8.35 12.91
C SER A 293 17.61 6.95 12.46
N VAL A 294 17.29 6.07 13.40
CA VAL A 294 16.85 4.70 13.12
C VAL A 294 15.49 4.68 12.44
N ALA A 295 14.53 5.50 12.88
CA ALA A 295 13.21 5.60 12.25
C ALA A 295 13.29 6.13 10.82
N MET A 296 14.10 7.18 10.57
CA MET A 296 14.31 7.72 9.24
C MET A 296 15.04 6.73 8.33
N ALA A 297 16.07 6.04 8.83
CA ALA A 297 16.77 5.00 8.09
C ALA A 297 15.84 3.87 7.67
N ARG A 298 14.98 3.39 8.58
CA ARG A 298 13.93 2.41 8.25
C ARG A 298 13.03 2.91 7.12
N GLN A 299 12.57 4.16 7.18
CA GLN A 299 11.70 4.74 6.15
C GLN A 299 12.40 4.83 4.79
N GLN A 300 13.68 5.22 4.76
CA GLN A 300 14.48 5.28 3.52
C GLN A 300 14.72 3.89 2.93
N LEU A 301 14.97 2.87 3.75
CA LEU A 301 15.15 1.48 3.31
C LEU A 301 13.85 0.92 2.72
N ILE A 302 12.71 1.12 3.39
CA ILE A 302 11.39 0.74 2.89
C ILE A 302 11.09 1.47 1.57
N GLY A 303 11.39 2.77 1.49
CA GLY A 303 11.24 3.56 0.27
C GLY A 303 12.05 3.05 -0.93
N CYS A 304 13.07 2.22 -0.72
CA CYS A 304 13.85 1.58 -1.77
C CYS A 304 13.31 0.21 -2.19
N LEU A 305 12.26 -0.30 -1.55
CA LEU A 305 11.62 -1.56 -1.93
C LEU A 305 10.92 -1.42 -3.29
N PRO A 306 10.91 -2.49 -4.10
CA PRO A 306 10.26 -2.46 -5.40
C PRO A 306 8.75 -2.35 -5.28
N LEU A 307 8.18 -1.57 -6.19
CA LEU A 307 6.75 -1.36 -6.32
C LEU A 307 6.33 -1.61 -7.78
N VAL A 308 5.21 -2.29 -7.98
CA VAL A 308 4.71 -2.61 -9.33
C VAL A 308 3.25 -2.23 -9.43
N LEU A 309 2.92 -1.34 -10.36
CA LEU A 309 1.58 -0.90 -10.68
C LEU A 309 1.16 -1.49 -12.03
N MET A 310 -0.01 -2.12 -12.08
CA MET A 310 -0.56 -2.76 -13.27
C MET A 310 -1.93 -2.19 -13.57
N PHE A 311 -2.19 -1.87 -14.84
CA PHE A 311 -3.49 -1.40 -15.29
C PHE A 311 -3.70 -1.74 -16.76
N ASP A 312 -4.94 -1.58 -17.24
CA ASP A 312 -5.29 -1.85 -18.61
C ASP A 312 -5.52 -0.53 -19.36
N VAL A 313 -5.07 -0.51 -20.61
CA VAL A 313 -5.27 0.59 -21.56
C VAL A 313 -6.07 0.04 -22.73
N LYS A 314 -7.04 0.80 -23.22
CA LYS A 314 -7.84 0.39 -24.39
C LYS A 314 -6.96 0.38 -25.66
N ASP A 315 -7.33 -0.46 -26.63
CA ASP A 315 -6.49 -0.69 -27.81
C ASP A 315 -6.40 0.52 -28.77
N ASP A 316 -7.42 1.39 -28.72
CA ASP A 316 -7.55 2.67 -29.44
C ASP A 316 -6.50 3.72 -29.04
N ILE A 317 -5.89 3.58 -27.86
CA ILE A 317 -4.80 4.45 -27.43
C ILE A 317 -3.49 3.96 -28.09
N GLU A 318 -2.99 4.75 -29.04
CA GLU A 318 -1.68 4.55 -29.66
C GLU A 318 -0.56 5.00 -28.71
N LEU A 319 0.12 4.04 -28.09
CA LEU A 319 1.30 4.29 -27.26
C LEU A 319 2.56 4.12 -28.10
N LYS A 320 3.16 5.23 -28.55
CA LYS A 320 4.42 5.20 -29.31
C LYS A 320 5.58 4.83 -28.39
N GLN A 321 6.46 3.95 -28.85
CA GLN A 321 7.62 3.49 -28.07
C GLN A 321 8.55 4.65 -27.66
N SER A 322 8.70 5.67 -28.51
CA SER A 322 9.48 6.88 -28.20
C SER A 322 8.92 7.67 -27.01
N GLN A 323 7.59 7.85 -26.95
CA GLN A 323 6.92 8.53 -25.83
C GLN A 323 7.08 7.74 -24.53
N ILE A 324 6.95 6.40 -24.59
CA ILE A 324 7.17 5.54 -23.43
C ILE A 324 8.61 5.70 -22.93
N SER A 325 9.62 5.66 -23.81
CA SER A 325 11.02 5.83 -23.43
C SER A 325 11.29 7.19 -22.77
N GLN A 326 10.76 8.29 -23.34
CA GLN A 326 10.87 9.62 -22.73
C GLN A 326 10.21 9.70 -21.35
N LEU A 327 9.04 9.06 -21.20
CA LEU A 327 8.32 9.00 -19.93
C LEU A 327 9.08 8.20 -18.88
N MET A 328 9.70 7.07 -19.27
CA MET A 328 10.54 6.26 -18.38
C MET A 328 11.71 7.06 -17.81
N GLU A 329 12.41 7.81 -18.66
CA GLU A 329 13.55 8.65 -18.25
C GLU A 329 13.11 9.82 -17.36
N LYS A 330 12.04 10.53 -17.77
CA LYS A 330 11.53 11.71 -17.05
C LYS A 330 11.04 11.37 -15.64
N LEU A 331 10.37 10.23 -15.47
CA LEU A 331 9.71 9.86 -14.20
C LEU A 331 10.49 8.83 -13.37
N ASP A 332 11.65 8.35 -13.86
CA ASP A 332 12.44 7.28 -13.24
C ASP A 332 11.60 6.01 -12.97
N VAL A 333 10.87 5.58 -14.00
CA VAL A 333 10.00 4.40 -13.97
C VAL A 333 10.31 3.48 -15.14
N TYR A 334 10.13 2.18 -14.93
CA TYR A 334 10.18 1.20 -16.01
C TYR A 334 8.77 0.83 -16.46
N ILE A 335 8.45 1.01 -17.74
CA ILE A 335 7.12 0.73 -18.29
C ILE A 335 7.19 -0.44 -19.28
N SER A 336 6.29 -1.40 -19.16
CA SER A 336 6.14 -2.52 -20.09
C SER A 336 4.69 -2.61 -20.53
N VAL A 337 4.46 -2.53 -21.84
CA VAL A 337 3.13 -2.67 -22.44
C VAL A 337 3.06 -4.02 -23.15
N LYS A 338 2.03 -4.82 -22.87
CA LYS A 338 1.81 -6.13 -23.49
C LYS A 338 0.34 -6.26 -23.93
N PRO A 339 0.06 -6.63 -25.20
CA PRO A 339 -1.32 -6.84 -25.64
C PRO A 339 -1.94 -8.02 -24.89
N LYS A 340 -3.23 -7.91 -24.51
CA LYS A 340 -3.93 -9.03 -23.87
C LYS A 340 -4.50 -9.98 -24.92
N PRO A 341 -4.24 -11.29 -24.80
CA PRO A 341 -4.83 -12.26 -25.73
C PRO A 341 -6.35 -12.24 -25.58
N LYS A 342 -7.07 -12.09 -26.71
CA LYS A 342 -8.54 -12.15 -26.80
C LYS A 342 -9.27 -11.00 -26.08
N GLN A 343 -8.62 -9.87 -25.81
CA GLN A 343 -9.25 -8.66 -25.25
C GLN A 343 -8.82 -7.43 -26.06
N PRO A 344 -9.71 -6.45 -26.31
CA PRO A 344 -9.37 -5.19 -26.99
C PRO A 344 -8.67 -4.22 -26.01
N SER A 345 -7.62 -4.70 -25.34
CA SER A 345 -6.87 -3.93 -24.35
C SER A 345 -5.42 -4.39 -24.25
N LYS A 346 -4.56 -3.45 -23.88
CA LYS A 346 -3.14 -3.64 -23.59
C LYS A 346 -2.97 -3.61 -22.07
N SER A 347 -2.22 -4.55 -21.52
CA SER A 347 -1.80 -4.53 -20.13
C SER A 347 -0.53 -3.71 -19.99
N VAL A 348 -0.56 -2.71 -19.11
CA VAL A 348 0.58 -1.87 -18.78
C VAL A 348 1.10 -2.23 -17.40
N ILE A 349 2.41 -2.43 -17.29
CA ILE A 349 3.12 -2.70 -16.05
C ILE A 349 4.14 -1.58 -15.85
N VAL A 350 3.96 -0.81 -14.78
CA VAL A 350 4.90 0.21 -14.33
C VAL A 350 5.64 -0.34 -13.12
N LYS A 351 6.97 -0.33 -13.15
CA LYS A 351 7.82 -0.76 -12.03
C LYS A 351 8.69 0.42 -11.60
N SER A 352 8.77 0.65 -10.30
CA SER A 352 9.71 1.60 -9.71
C SER A 352 9.95 1.20 -8.25
N ILE A 353 10.39 2.14 -7.43
CA ILE A 353 10.59 1.99 -5.99
C ILE A 353 9.47 2.69 -5.22
N GLU A 354 9.25 2.28 -3.98
CA GLU A 354 8.13 2.79 -3.18
C GLU A 354 8.17 4.31 -2.94
N ARG A 355 9.36 4.91 -2.76
CA ARG A 355 9.48 6.37 -2.64
C ARG A 355 9.08 7.12 -3.92
N ASN A 356 9.03 6.42 -5.06
CA ASN A 356 8.66 6.97 -6.37
C ASN A 356 7.22 6.62 -6.78
N ALA A 357 6.38 6.17 -5.83
CA ALA A 357 5.00 5.74 -6.10
C ALA A 357 4.17 6.82 -6.83
N THR A 358 4.30 8.10 -6.44
CA THR A 358 3.59 9.21 -7.08
C THR A 358 3.86 9.29 -8.58
N ASN A 359 5.13 9.16 -8.98
CA ASN A 359 5.51 9.19 -10.40
C ASN A 359 4.98 7.98 -11.18
N MET A 360 4.74 6.84 -10.52
CA MET A 360 4.08 5.70 -11.17
C MET A 360 2.62 6.00 -11.52
N TYR A 361 1.89 6.73 -10.66
CA TYR A 361 0.54 7.18 -10.97
C TYR A 361 0.51 8.31 -11.99
N LEU A 362 1.48 9.23 -11.97
CA LEU A 362 1.63 10.23 -13.04
C LEU A 362 1.88 9.55 -14.38
N ALA A 363 2.77 8.56 -14.43
CA ALA A 363 3.02 7.79 -15.65
C ALA A 363 1.73 7.15 -16.18
N ARG A 364 0.86 6.68 -15.28
CA ARG A 364 -0.47 6.17 -15.65
C ARG A 364 -1.38 7.24 -16.26
N LEU A 365 -1.42 8.45 -15.69
CA LEU A 365 -2.25 9.54 -16.24
C LEU A 365 -1.80 9.91 -17.66
N PHE A 366 -0.49 10.04 -17.89
CA PHE A 366 0.07 10.27 -19.22
C PHE A 366 -0.27 9.14 -20.20
N LEU A 367 -0.15 7.88 -19.78
CA LEU A 367 -0.43 6.72 -20.65
C LEU A 367 -1.92 6.53 -20.95
N LEU A 368 -2.82 7.13 -20.16
CA LEU A 368 -4.26 7.12 -20.41
C LEU A 368 -4.76 8.38 -21.13
N GLY A 369 -3.88 9.36 -21.39
CA GLY A 369 -4.24 10.61 -22.07
C GLY A 369 -5.03 11.60 -21.21
N PHE A 370 -4.97 11.48 -19.88
CA PHE A 370 -5.69 12.38 -18.96
C PHE A 370 -4.98 13.73 -18.74
N ASP A 371 -3.70 13.84 -19.11
CA ASP A 371 -2.98 15.11 -19.19
C ASP A 371 -2.75 15.45 -20.67
N SER A 372 -3.68 16.21 -21.26
CA SER A 372 -3.47 16.97 -22.51
C SER A 372 -3.34 18.44 -22.19
#